data_AF-A0A931R349-F1
#
_entry.id   AF-A0A931R349-F1
#
_cell.length_a   1.000
_cell.length_b   1.000
_cell.length_c   1.000
_cell.angle_alpha   90.00
_cell.angle_beta   90.00
_cell.angle_gamma   90.00
#
_symmetry.space_group_name_H-M   'P 1'
#
loop_
_entity.id
_entity.type
_entity.pdbx_description
1 polymer ?
#
loop_
_entity_poly.entity_id
_entity_poly.type
_entity_poly.pdbx_seq_one_letter_code
_entity_poly.pdbx_strand_id
1 'polypeptide(L)'
;LNKRGLLTQRKFYALREVLYDNYIDVMQYDEDKGSKTGTNGLMNKFLVLYETPADVRGTSQVKLTYLNSPVAKWKMTDAWTYSPGLRRVTRAQGGDRQDEALGTPVTNDDNGERNVWEEEHSLIGEDVLYMQMLDPQFLAPDRMFNTGDLKVDGEWLAKNLEPARGEERLSPYRPDGGIECWVVLSQWAKRTDKFGSHVFPNPKDYYLKYRITWVEKVTKTPVREEQYDHDNRLIKHGFSFNPEMFAGGFVNGGNSRTQYMMYDYRRHFRSWGTYDRTDMGPKAKVPEDWYSPEHLFREYFWKKVKIPLMKSVKEFCPPAELYRAKFPRYRKGASDWISKEDMAYMINIWKEHGFTDEEIDAMMNGDGVIRKGGKAIPVRRNVRPAHIHGKPLPVKFPTG
;
A
#
# COMPACT_ATOMS: atom_id res chain seq x y z
N LEU A 1 14.41 -14.16 7.59
CA LEU A 1 12.95 -14.40 7.66
C LEU A 1 12.51 -14.24 9.10
N ASN A 2 11.61 -13.30 9.41
CA ASN A 2 10.97 -13.31 10.72
C ASN A 2 10.26 -14.67 10.88
N LYS A 3 10.62 -15.46 11.89
CA LYS A 3 10.07 -16.79 12.13
C LYS A 3 8.55 -16.77 12.42
N ARG A 4 7.95 -15.59 12.59
CA ARG A 4 6.50 -15.41 12.78
C ARG A 4 5.66 -15.78 11.54
N GLY A 5 6.24 -15.90 10.35
CA GLY A 5 5.50 -16.32 9.15
C GLY A 5 4.61 -15.20 8.57
N LEU A 6 3.61 -15.59 7.76
CA LEU A 6 2.69 -14.68 7.07
C LEU A 6 1.62 -14.14 8.04
N LEU A 7 1.58 -12.82 8.25
CA LEU A 7 0.47 -12.14 8.90
C LEU A 7 -0.73 -12.15 7.94
N THR A 8 -1.83 -12.78 8.33
CA THR A 8 -3.09 -12.69 7.56
C THR A 8 -4.20 -12.07 8.38
N GLN A 9 -4.90 -11.14 7.75
CA GLN A 9 -6.14 -10.57 8.23
C GLN A 9 -7.28 -11.36 7.58
N ARG A 10 -8.22 -11.87 8.38
CA ARG A 10 -9.37 -12.62 7.83
C ARG A 10 -10.31 -11.70 7.09
N LYS A 11 -10.58 -10.55 7.72
CA LYS A 11 -11.49 -9.53 7.24
C LYS A 11 -10.98 -8.17 7.69
N PHE A 12 -11.02 -7.24 6.76
CA PHE A 12 -10.75 -5.84 6.96
C PHE A 12 -12.00 -5.08 6.52
N TYR A 13 -12.67 -4.45 7.47
CA TYR A 13 -13.85 -3.64 7.21
C TYR A 13 -13.46 -2.18 7.36
N ALA A 14 -13.70 -1.40 6.32
CA ALA A 14 -13.47 0.04 6.32
C ALA A 14 -14.76 0.76 5.92
N LEU A 15 -15.15 1.72 6.75
CA LEU A 15 -16.22 2.66 6.45
C LEU A 15 -15.64 4.07 6.43
N ARG A 16 -15.85 4.77 5.32
CA ARG A 16 -15.51 6.18 5.19
C ARG A 16 -16.76 7.00 5.48
N GLU A 17 -16.68 7.88 6.47
CA GLU A 17 -17.79 8.74 6.89
C GLU A 17 -17.89 10.00 6.03
N VAL A 18 -16.74 10.51 5.61
CA VAL A 18 -16.67 11.72 4.80
C VAL A 18 -16.39 11.33 3.35
N LEU A 19 -17.43 11.40 2.52
CA LEU A 19 -17.31 11.33 1.07
C LEU A 19 -17.15 12.75 0.55
N TYR A 20 -16.19 12.96 -0.34
CA TYR A 20 -16.00 14.25 -1.00
C TYR A 20 -16.44 14.09 -2.44
N ASP A 21 -17.39 14.91 -2.86
CA ASP A 21 -17.83 14.97 -4.26
C ASP A 21 -16.76 15.67 -5.12
N ASN A 22 -15.99 16.57 -4.50
CA ASN A 22 -14.86 17.26 -5.13
C ASN A 22 -13.64 17.27 -4.19
N TYR A 23 -12.49 16.83 -4.68
CA TYR A 23 -11.23 16.89 -3.94
C TYR A 23 -10.84 18.33 -3.56
N ILE A 24 -11.29 19.31 -4.35
CA ILE A 24 -11.10 20.73 -4.03
C ILE A 24 -11.75 21.08 -2.70
N ASP A 25 -12.87 20.47 -2.30
CA ASP A 25 -13.52 20.74 -1.01
C ASP A 25 -12.70 20.22 0.18
N VAL A 26 -11.84 19.22 -0.05
CA VAL A 26 -10.84 18.74 0.92
C VAL A 26 -9.68 19.74 1.04
N MET A 27 -9.30 20.35 -0.08
CA MET A 27 -8.11 21.22 -0.19
C MET A 27 -8.41 22.69 0.16
N GLN A 28 -9.59 23.18 -0.22
CA GLN A 28 -10.07 24.53 0.07
C GLN A 28 -10.70 24.54 1.45
N TYR A 29 -9.82 24.43 2.43
CA TYR A 29 -10.10 24.89 3.77
C TYR A 29 -10.34 26.41 3.72
N ASP A 30 -11.58 26.85 3.93
CA ASP A 30 -11.96 28.26 3.92
C ASP A 30 -12.38 28.69 5.35
N GLU A 31 -11.46 29.37 6.05
CA GLU A 31 -11.68 29.95 7.38
C GLU A 31 -12.85 30.95 7.38
N ASP A 32 -13.01 31.69 6.28
CA ASP A 32 -13.94 32.80 6.16
C ASP A 32 -15.36 32.36 5.79
N LYS A 33 -15.50 31.21 5.12
CA LYS A 33 -16.82 30.64 4.74
C LYS A 33 -17.44 29.70 5.78
N GLY A 34 -16.81 29.49 6.94
CA GLY A 34 -17.39 28.68 8.02
C GLY A 34 -17.68 27.23 7.62
N SER A 35 -16.88 26.66 6.71
CA SER A 35 -17.00 25.26 6.27
C SER A 35 -16.97 24.32 7.49
N LYS A 36 -18.10 23.64 7.76
CA LYS A 36 -18.24 22.66 8.85
C LYS A 36 -17.61 21.30 8.53
N THR A 37 -17.33 21.03 7.25
CA THR A 37 -16.67 19.81 6.81
C THR A 37 -15.17 19.94 7.12
N GLY A 38 -14.74 19.35 8.25
CA GLY A 38 -13.33 19.14 8.56
C GLY A 38 -12.83 19.61 9.92
N THR A 39 -13.70 20.00 10.85
CA THR A 39 -13.28 20.20 12.26
C THR A 39 -13.15 18.87 12.99
N ASN A 40 -12.00 18.19 12.85
CA ASN A 40 -11.71 16.89 13.50
C ASN A 40 -12.84 15.86 13.31
N GLY A 41 -13.51 15.93 12.17
CA GLY A 41 -14.61 15.03 11.83
C GLY A 41 -14.08 13.60 11.75
N LEU A 42 -14.91 12.64 12.13
CA LEU A 42 -14.58 11.23 11.95
C LEU A 42 -14.42 10.96 10.45
N MET A 43 -13.24 10.51 10.03
CA MET A 43 -12.90 10.28 8.62
C MET A 43 -13.16 8.84 8.23
N ASN A 44 -12.53 7.90 8.94
CA ASN A 44 -12.67 6.48 8.67
C ASN A 44 -12.91 5.71 9.98
N LYS A 45 -13.68 4.64 9.85
CA LYS A 45 -13.82 3.59 10.86
C LYS A 45 -13.27 2.30 10.27
N PHE A 46 -12.44 1.62 11.05
CA PHE A 46 -11.85 0.35 10.67
C PHE A 46 -12.19 -0.71 11.71
N LEU A 47 -12.56 -1.90 11.25
CA LEU A 47 -12.58 -3.12 12.05
C LEU A 47 -11.66 -4.15 11.38
N VAL A 48 -10.62 -4.57 12.08
CA VAL A 48 -9.63 -5.52 11.59
C VAL A 48 -9.65 -6.77 12.45
N LEU A 49 -9.72 -7.94 11.82
CA LEU A 49 -9.73 -9.24 12.49
C LEU A 49 -8.50 -10.06 12.05
N TYR A 50 -7.59 -10.35 12.99
CA TYR A 50 -6.34 -11.07 12.72
C TYR A 50 -6.52 -12.58 12.87
N GLU A 51 -6.20 -13.34 11.82
CA GLU A 51 -6.38 -14.79 11.80
C GLU A 51 -5.09 -15.58 12.01
N THR A 52 -3.98 -15.10 11.45
CA THR A 52 -2.68 -15.76 11.57
C THR A 52 -1.56 -14.73 11.67
N PRO A 53 -0.39 -15.11 12.19
CA PRO A 53 -0.03 -16.39 12.83
C PRO A 53 -0.79 -16.71 14.14
N ALA A 54 -0.61 -17.92 14.68
CA ALA A 54 -1.39 -18.43 15.81
C ALA A 54 -1.29 -17.57 17.08
N ASP A 55 -0.19 -16.84 17.25
CA ASP A 55 0.08 -15.88 18.33
C ASP A 55 -0.73 -14.58 18.22
N VAL A 56 -1.13 -14.17 17.01
CA VAL A 56 -1.99 -12.99 16.80
C VAL A 56 -3.46 -13.36 16.51
N ARG A 57 -3.74 -14.63 16.24
CA ARG A 57 -5.08 -15.14 15.95
C ARG A 57 -6.06 -14.77 17.06
N GLY A 58 -7.21 -14.21 16.68
CA GLY A 58 -8.19 -13.76 17.67
C GLY A 58 -8.06 -12.28 18.00
N THR A 59 -6.90 -11.68 17.75
CA THR A 59 -6.72 -10.24 17.95
C THR A 59 -7.66 -9.51 16.99
N SER A 60 -8.37 -8.52 17.52
CA SER A 60 -9.24 -7.66 16.73
C SER A 60 -9.02 -6.22 17.14
N GLN A 61 -9.20 -5.31 16.19
CA GLN A 61 -8.95 -3.89 16.41
C GLN A 61 -10.04 -3.05 15.76
N VAL A 62 -10.56 -2.09 16.51
CA VAL A 62 -11.32 -0.96 15.99
C VAL A 62 -10.40 0.25 15.95
N LYS A 63 -10.36 0.98 14.83
CA LYS A 63 -9.69 2.28 14.72
C LYS A 63 -10.65 3.32 14.16
N LEU A 64 -10.65 4.50 14.75
CA LEU A 64 -11.38 5.68 14.30
C LEU A 64 -10.37 6.77 13.98
N THR A 65 -10.23 7.11 12.71
CA THR A 65 -9.28 8.15 12.26
C THR A 65 -10.03 9.45 11.98
N TYR A 66 -9.37 10.58 12.19
CA TYR A 66 -9.98 11.89 12.10
C TYR A 66 -9.38 12.72 10.98
N LEU A 67 -10.25 13.50 10.36
CA LEU A 67 -9.87 14.51 9.41
C LEU A 67 -9.48 15.78 10.19
N ASN A 68 -8.21 15.85 10.60
CA ASN A 68 -7.72 16.90 11.49
C ASN A 68 -7.41 18.19 10.74
N SER A 69 -8.28 19.20 10.79
CA SER A 69 -8.01 20.50 10.14
C SER A 69 -6.93 21.31 10.86
N PRO A 70 -6.17 22.15 10.12
CA PRO A 70 -5.20 23.09 10.68
C PRO A 70 -5.74 24.01 11.79
N VAL A 71 -7.03 24.33 11.84
CA VAL A 71 -7.55 25.29 12.85
C VAL A 71 -8.10 24.65 14.11
N ALA A 72 -8.23 23.32 14.11
CA ALA A 72 -8.83 22.59 15.21
C ALA A 72 -7.74 21.92 16.05
N LYS A 73 -7.99 21.76 17.35
CA LYS A 73 -7.08 21.02 18.22
C LYS A 73 -6.89 19.61 17.67
N TRP A 74 -5.66 19.22 17.35
CA TRP A 74 -5.34 17.90 16.81
C TRP A 74 -6.03 16.77 17.58
N LYS A 75 -6.77 15.91 16.87
CA LYS A 75 -7.40 14.72 17.45
C LYS A 75 -6.64 13.47 17.03
N MET A 76 -6.10 12.75 18.02
CA MET A 76 -5.44 11.47 17.78
C MET A 76 -6.44 10.38 17.41
N THR A 77 -5.98 9.39 16.65
CA THR A 77 -6.74 8.17 16.37
C THR A 77 -7.22 7.53 17.66
N ASP A 78 -8.50 7.18 17.70
CA ASP A 78 -9.05 6.36 18.76
C ASP A 78 -8.96 4.89 18.34
N ALA A 79 -8.17 4.10 19.05
CA ALA A 79 -8.00 2.68 18.76
C ALA A 79 -8.32 1.81 19.97
N TRP A 80 -8.98 0.69 19.72
CA TRP A 80 -9.25 -0.34 20.72
C TRP A 80 -8.80 -1.67 20.17
N THR A 81 -8.07 -2.43 20.98
CA THR A 81 -7.55 -3.74 20.60
C THR A 81 -8.03 -4.77 21.61
N TYR A 82 -8.66 -5.83 21.12
CA TYR A 82 -8.94 -7.01 21.93
C TYR A 82 -7.76 -7.98 21.83
N SER A 83 -7.22 -8.35 22.99
CA SER A 83 -6.17 -9.37 23.09
C SER A 83 -6.76 -10.68 23.60
N PRO A 84 -6.71 -11.78 22.82
CA PRO A 84 -7.21 -13.08 23.26
C PRO A 84 -6.49 -13.63 24.49
N GLY A 85 -5.18 -13.36 24.59
CA GLY A 85 -4.36 -13.80 25.72
C GLY A 85 -4.77 -13.15 27.04
N LEU A 86 -5.27 -11.91 26.99
CA LEU A 86 -5.77 -11.18 28.16
C LEU A 86 -7.29 -11.23 28.29
N ARG A 87 -7.99 -11.69 27.26
CA ARG A 87 -9.46 -11.62 27.11
C ARG A 87 -10.01 -10.23 27.44
N ARG A 88 -9.29 -9.20 27.02
CA ARG A 88 -9.57 -7.81 27.39
C ARG A 88 -9.43 -6.88 26.20
N VAL A 89 -10.32 -5.90 26.14
CA VAL A 89 -10.19 -4.73 25.26
C VAL A 89 -9.34 -3.68 25.96
N THR A 90 -8.28 -3.25 25.30
CA THR A 90 -7.44 -2.13 25.72
C THR A 90 -7.60 -0.97 24.76
N ARG A 91 -7.77 0.25 25.28
CA ARG A 91 -7.68 1.46 24.47
C ARG A 91 -6.20 1.79 24.24
N ALA A 92 -5.82 1.96 22.99
CA ALA A 92 -4.57 2.60 22.60
C ALA A 92 -4.95 3.99 22.07
N GLN A 93 -4.42 5.05 22.68
CA GLN A 93 -4.37 6.32 21.95
C GLN A 93 -3.42 6.12 20.77
N GLY A 94 -3.70 6.78 19.63
CA GLY A 94 -2.83 6.71 18.45
C GLY A 94 -1.37 6.78 18.86
N GLY A 95 -0.58 5.78 18.45
CA GLY A 95 0.84 5.72 18.76
C GLY A 95 1.58 6.88 18.10
N ASP A 96 2.91 6.92 18.26
CA ASP A 96 3.67 7.90 17.50
C ASP A 96 3.44 7.65 16.00
N ARG A 97 3.38 8.72 15.22
CA ARG A 97 3.04 8.63 13.78
C ARG A 97 4.04 7.79 12.99
N GLN A 98 5.28 7.76 13.45
CA GLN A 98 6.38 6.95 12.93
C GLN A 98 6.36 5.49 13.41
N ASP A 99 5.53 5.16 14.40
CA ASP A 99 5.43 3.81 14.93
C ASP A 99 4.85 2.86 13.89
N GLU A 100 5.31 1.63 13.98
CA GLU A 100 4.99 0.59 13.01
C GLU A 100 3.75 -0.20 13.36
N ALA A 101 2.90 -0.40 12.35
CA ALA A 101 1.72 -1.21 12.47
C ALA A 101 2.09 -2.70 12.55
N LEU A 102 1.92 -3.28 13.73
CA LEU A 102 1.89 -4.74 13.97
C LEU A 102 3.12 -5.49 13.45
N GLY A 103 4.28 -4.87 13.60
CA GLY A 103 5.54 -5.44 13.14
C GLY A 103 5.61 -5.55 11.63
N THR A 104 5.11 -4.55 10.91
CA THR A 104 5.34 -4.32 9.47
C THR A 104 6.10 -3.00 9.29
N PRO A 105 6.84 -2.78 8.19
CA PRO A 105 7.46 -1.48 7.91
C PRO A 105 6.47 -0.34 7.63
N VAL A 106 5.16 -0.60 7.67
CA VAL A 106 4.10 0.40 7.47
C VAL A 106 3.94 1.21 8.75
N THR A 107 4.15 2.53 8.68
CA THR A 107 3.91 3.43 9.83
C THR A 107 2.41 3.68 10.04
N ASN A 108 2.05 4.26 11.18
CA ASN A 108 0.68 4.76 11.40
C ASN A 108 0.27 5.79 10.32
N ASP A 109 1.18 6.65 9.87
CA ASP A 109 0.92 7.55 8.75
C ASP A 109 0.60 6.84 7.44
N ASP A 110 1.38 5.80 7.12
CA ASP A 110 1.18 4.99 5.92
C ASP A 110 -0.14 4.21 5.97
N ASN A 111 -0.63 3.95 7.19
CA ASN A 111 -1.92 3.33 7.47
C ASN A 111 -3.07 4.35 7.62
N GLY A 112 -2.94 5.53 6.99
CA GLY A 112 -4.06 6.45 6.78
C GLY A 112 -4.24 7.53 7.84
N GLU A 113 -3.25 7.78 8.70
CA GLU A 113 -3.28 8.90 9.64
C GLU A 113 -2.79 10.23 9.04
N ARG A 114 -2.12 10.18 7.87
CA ARG A 114 -1.66 11.36 7.14
C ARG A 114 -2.82 12.08 6.45
N ASN A 115 -2.96 13.38 6.75
CA ASN A 115 -3.90 14.27 6.05
C ASN A 115 -3.18 15.11 4.99
N VAL A 116 -3.90 15.48 3.93
CA VAL A 116 -3.31 16.14 2.75
C VAL A 116 -2.70 17.52 3.07
N TRP A 117 -3.30 18.32 3.95
CA TRP A 117 -2.82 19.67 4.26
C TRP A 117 -1.65 19.71 5.24
N GLU A 118 -1.25 18.57 5.81
CA GLU A 118 -0.04 18.46 6.62
C GLU A 118 1.21 18.66 5.76
N GLU A 119 1.08 18.53 4.44
CA GLU A 119 2.16 18.63 3.49
C GLU A 119 1.91 19.75 2.47
N GLU A 120 3.00 20.36 2.01
CA GLU A 120 3.07 21.15 0.80
C GLU A 120 3.46 20.21 -0.35
N HIS A 121 2.67 20.25 -1.43
CA HIS A 121 2.84 19.38 -2.58
C HIS A 121 3.31 20.19 -3.79
N SER A 122 4.29 19.67 -4.51
CA SER A 122 4.77 20.25 -5.76
C SER A 122 4.89 19.19 -6.84
N LEU A 123 4.41 19.53 -8.04
CA LEU A 123 4.64 18.68 -9.21
C LEU A 123 6.09 18.85 -9.66
N ILE A 124 6.87 17.78 -9.57
CA ILE A 124 8.30 17.81 -9.86
C ILE A 124 8.69 17.23 -11.22
N GLY A 125 7.71 16.60 -11.90
CA GLY A 125 7.78 16.21 -13.29
C GLY A 125 6.79 15.09 -13.62
N GLU A 126 7.06 14.44 -14.74
CA GLU A 126 6.33 13.28 -15.23
C GLU A 126 7.28 12.10 -15.37
N ASP A 127 6.74 10.89 -15.26
CA ASP A 127 7.53 9.68 -15.42
C ASP A 127 6.69 8.54 -16.00
N VAL A 128 7.37 7.56 -16.59
CA VAL A 128 6.78 6.28 -16.98
C VAL A 128 7.38 5.20 -16.11
N LEU A 129 6.54 4.58 -15.30
CA LEU A 129 6.91 3.42 -14.50
C LEU A 129 6.65 2.15 -15.31
N TYR A 130 7.71 1.44 -15.63
CA TYR A 130 7.61 0.05 -16.06
C TYR A 130 7.61 -0.78 -14.79
N MET A 131 6.46 -0.79 -14.10
CA MET A 131 6.28 -1.68 -12.97
C MET A 131 6.55 -3.09 -13.45
N GLN A 132 7.54 -3.76 -12.87
CA GLN A 132 7.48 -5.20 -12.80
C GLN A 132 6.19 -5.50 -12.07
N MET A 133 5.18 -5.98 -12.81
CA MET A 133 4.10 -6.71 -12.19
C MET A 133 4.79 -7.67 -11.23
N LEU A 134 4.49 -7.54 -9.93
CA LEU A 134 4.66 -8.64 -9.00
C LEU A 134 4.19 -9.86 -9.78
N ASP A 135 5.09 -10.81 -10.06
CA ASP A 135 4.82 -11.87 -11.03
C ASP A 135 3.43 -12.42 -10.74
N PRO A 136 2.53 -12.49 -11.72
CA PRO A 136 1.24 -13.15 -11.57
C PRO A 136 1.32 -14.50 -10.87
N GLN A 137 2.46 -15.20 -10.95
CA GLN A 137 2.74 -16.45 -10.24
C GLN A 137 2.98 -16.30 -8.73
N PHE A 138 3.34 -15.10 -8.26
CA PHE A 138 3.28 -14.68 -6.84
C PHE A 138 1.92 -14.05 -6.48
N LEU A 139 1.16 -13.59 -7.47
CA LEU A 139 -0.15 -12.94 -7.29
C LEU A 139 -1.35 -13.88 -7.44
N ALA A 140 -1.15 -15.09 -7.95
CA ALA A 140 -2.25 -15.98 -8.21
C ALA A 140 -2.77 -16.52 -6.86
N PRO A 141 -4.05 -16.28 -6.53
CA PRO A 141 -4.66 -16.81 -5.33
C PRO A 141 -4.62 -18.35 -5.32
N ASP A 142 -4.43 -19.00 -6.48
CA ASP A 142 -4.30 -20.45 -6.60
C ASP A 142 -3.14 -21.05 -5.77
N ARG A 143 -2.02 -20.35 -5.59
CA ARG A 143 -0.85 -20.84 -4.85
C ARG A 143 -0.86 -20.51 -3.37
N MET A 144 -1.56 -19.46 -2.93
CA MET A 144 -1.75 -19.17 -1.50
C MET A 144 -3.07 -19.71 -0.94
N PHE A 145 -4.09 -19.85 -1.79
CA PHE A 145 -5.46 -20.28 -1.47
C PHE A 145 -6.19 -20.91 -2.67
N ASN A 146 -5.68 -21.99 -3.27
CA ASN A 146 -6.42 -23.00 -4.06
C ASN A 146 -7.71 -22.52 -4.81
N THR A 147 -7.62 -21.51 -5.67
CA THR A 147 -8.64 -21.16 -6.68
C THR A 147 -7.95 -21.03 -8.03
N GLY A 148 -8.05 -22.06 -8.86
CA GLY A 148 -7.23 -22.25 -10.07
C GLY A 148 -7.29 -21.16 -11.15
N ASP A 149 -6.24 -21.18 -11.97
CA ASP A 149 -6.14 -20.69 -13.36
C ASP A 149 -6.15 -19.18 -13.62
N LEU A 150 -5.09 -18.46 -13.21
CA LEU A 150 -4.77 -17.13 -13.74
C LEU A 150 -3.33 -17.05 -14.28
N LYS A 151 -3.18 -17.16 -15.61
CA LYS A 151 -1.98 -16.70 -16.34
C LYS A 151 -2.22 -15.26 -16.76
N VAL A 152 -1.46 -14.32 -16.21
CA VAL A 152 -1.62 -12.89 -16.53
C VAL A 152 -0.41 -12.46 -17.37
N ASP A 153 -0.60 -12.29 -18.67
CA ASP A 153 0.33 -11.51 -19.48
C ASP A 153 -0.30 -10.14 -19.82
N GLY A 154 0.50 -9.20 -20.32
CA GLY A 154 0.03 -7.84 -20.60
C GLY A 154 -1.07 -7.77 -21.68
N GLU A 155 -1.05 -8.70 -22.64
CA GLU A 155 -2.13 -8.84 -23.63
C GLU A 155 -3.39 -9.46 -23.01
N TRP A 156 -3.23 -10.37 -22.06
CA TRP A 156 -4.29 -11.02 -21.31
C TRP A 156 -5.01 -10.02 -20.40
N LEU A 157 -4.29 -9.16 -19.67
CA LEU A 157 -4.89 -8.03 -18.95
C LEU A 157 -5.63 -7.11 -19.92
N ALA A 158 -4.99 -6.82 -21.06
CA ALA A 158 -5.59 -5.95 -22.06
C ALA A 158 -6.83 -6.53 -22.75
N LYS A 159 -7.06 -7.85 -22.67
CA LYS A 159 -8.08 -8.58 -23.42
C LYS A 159 -9.18 -9.19 -22.54
N ASN A 160 -8.89 -9.55 -21.28
CA ASN A 160 -9.81 -10.32 -20.42
C ASN A 160 -10.32 -9.55 -19.20
N LEU A 161 -9.96 -8.27 -19.06
CA LEU A 161 -10.59 -7.39 -18.08
C LEU A 161 -11.89 -6.83 -18.70
N GLU A 162 -13.01 -7.52 -18.44
CA GLU A 162 -14.36 -7.06 -18.78
C GLU A 162 -14.61 -5.68 -18.14
N PRO A 163 -15.10 -4.68 -18.88
CA PRO A 163 -15.39 -3.37 -18.33
C PRO A 163 -16.56 -3.45 -17.35
N ALA A 164 -16.31 -3.01 -16.12
CA ALA A 164 -17.39 -2.71 -15.20
C ALA A 164 -18.28 -1.59 -15.77
N ARG A 165 -19.54 -1.92 -16.09
CA ARG A 165 -20.64 -0.96 -16.28
C ARG A 165 -20.54 0.02 -17.47
N GLY A 166 -20.09 -0.42 -18.64
CA GLY A 166 -20.35 0.32 -19.89
C GLY A 166 -19.68 1.70 -19.98
N GLU A 167 -18.72 2.01 -19.11
CA GLU A 167 -17.83 3.16 -19.23
C GLU A 167 -16.59 2.76 -20.06
N GLU A 168 -16.06 3.72 -20.83
CA GLU A 168 -14.83 3.52 -21.60
C GLU A 168 -13.67 3.08 -20.70
N ARG A 169 -12.89 2.12 -21.21
CA ARG A 169 -11.77 1.45 -20.57
C ARG A 169 -10.74 2.43 -19.98
N LEU A 170 -10.69 2.57 -18.65
CA LEU A 170 -9.62 3.30 -17.94
C LEU A 170 -8.44 2.37 -17.61
N SER A 171 -7.81 1.79 -18.63
CA SER A 171 -6.55 1.05 -18.43
C SER A 171 -5.40 2.06 -18.22
N PRO A 172 -4.71 2.05 -17.07
CA PRO A 172 -3.56 2.92 -16.83
C PRO A 172 -2.29 2.48 -17.59
N TYR A 173 -2.32 1.29 -18.21
CA TYR A 173 -1.19 0.72 -18.93
C TYR A 173 -1.14 1.16 -20.39
N ARG A 174 0.04 1.60 -20.80
CA ARG A 174 0.45 1.75 -22.20
C ARG A 174 0.58 0.37 -22.88
N PRO A 175 0.57 0.29 -24.21
CA PRO A 175 0.76 -0.97 -24.95
C PRO A 175 2.09 -1.70 -24.64
N ASP A 176 3.13 -0.97 -24.23
CA ASP A 176 4.42 -1.52 -23.82
C ASP A 176 4.47 -1.91 -22.32
N GLY A 177 3.35 -1.77 -21.59
CA GLY A 177 3.23 -2.06 -20.17
C GLY A 177 3.67 -0.93 -19.24
N GLY A 178 4.07 0.23 -19.78
CA GLY A 178 4.41 1.40 -18.97
C GLY A 178 3.17 2.06 -18.35
N ILE A 179 3.34 2.65 -17.17
CA ILE A 179 2.32 3.42 -16.45
C ILE A 179 2.75 4.88 -16.43
N GLU A 180 1.94 5.77 -17.02
CA GLU A 180 2.22 7.20 -17.01
C GLU A 180 1.86 7.82 -15.66
N CYS A 181 2.79 8.56 -15.08
CA CYS A 181 2.66 9.12 -13.75
C CYS A 181 2.99 10.62 -13.73
N TRP A 182 2.25 11.34 -12.89
CA TRP A 182 2.74 12.59 -12.28
C TRP A 182 3.67 12.24 -11.13
N VAL A 183 4.75 12.99 -10.97
CA VAL A 183 5.68 12.81 -9.85
C VAL A 183 5.56 14.01 -8.92
N VAL A 184 5.16 13.74 -7.69
CA VAL A 184 4.80 14.75 -6.69
C VAL A 184 5.78 14.68 -5.53
N LEU A 185 6.43 15.80 -5.22
CA LEU A 185 7.19 15.98 -3.99
C LEU A 185 6.26 16.52 -2.91
N SER A 186 6.23 15.85 -1.76
CA SER A 186 5.46 16.28 -0.59
C SER A 186 6.41 16.54 0.57
N GLN A 187 6.29 17.72 1.17
CA GLN A 187 7.14 18.17 2.28
C GLN A 187 6.26 18.65 3.43
N TRP A 188 6.66 18.43 4.67
CA TRP A 188 5.84 18.86 5.80
C TRP A 188 5.62 20.38 5.79
N ALA A 189 4.36 20.80 5.91
CA ALA A 189 3.96 22.19 5.73
C ALA A 189 4.45 23.08 6.88
N LYS A 190 4.95 24.27 6.54
CA LYS A 190 5.34 25.27 7.54
C LYS A 190 4.15 26.18 7.85
N ARG A 191 3.19 25.68 8.62
CA ARG A 191 2.02 26.48 9.03
C ARG A 191 2.12 26.91 10.49
N THR A 192 1.84 28.19 10.72
CA THR A 192 1.65 28.78 12.05
C THR A 192 0.25 29.35 12.15
N ASP A 193 -0.33 29.28 13.34
CA ASP A 193 -1.59 29.94 13.63
C ASP A 193 -1.39 31.47 13.68
N LYS A 194 -2.47 32.22 13.87
CA LYS A 194 -2.44 33.68 14.01
C LYS A 194 -1.59 34.19 15.19
N PHE A 195 -1.17 33.31 16.10
CA PHE A 195 -0.32 33.62 17.24
C PHE A 195 1.14 33.19 17.02
N GLY A 196 1.49 32.70 15.82
CA GLY A 196 2.83 32.24 15.48
C GLY A 196 3.16 30.84 16.01
N SER A 197 2.21 30.13 16.61
CA SER A 197 2.40 28.75 17.08
C SER A 197 2.26 27.78 15.91
N HIS A 198 3.10 26.75 15.84
CA HIS A 198 2.97 25.77 14.77
C HIS A 198 1.63 25.02 14.86
N VAL A 199 0.92 25.00 13.74
CA VAL A 199 -0.39 24.34 13.60
C VAL A 199 -0.24 22.81 13.62
N PHE A 200 0.86 22.34 13.06
CA PHE A 200 1.27 20.95 13.05
C PHE A 200 2.54 20.79 13.91
N PRO A 201 2.95 19.58 14.27
CA PRO A 201 4.32 19.33 14.74
C PRO A 201 5.33 20.09 13.87
N ASN A 202 6.36 20.67 14.49
CA ASN A 202 7.38 21.39 13.76
C ASN A 202 7.95 20.46 12.66
N PRO A 203 8.07 20.92 11.40
CA PRO A 203 8.65 20.11 10.33
C PRO A 203 10.01 19.47 10.67
N LYS A 204 10.78 20.10 11.57
CA LYS A 204 12.07 19.56 12.05
C LYS A 204 11.90 18.38 13.00
N ASP A 205 10.77 18.30 13.68
CA ASP A 205 10.45 17.25 14.65
C ASP A 205 9.71 16.07 14.01
N TYR A 206 9.15 16.27 12.80
CA TYR A 206 8.58 15.18 12.02
C TYR A 206 9.69 14.27 11.45
N TYR A 207 9.48 12.96 11.47
CA TYR A 207 10.52 11.97 11.17
C TYR A 207 10.92 11.90 9.69
N LEU A 208 10.03 12.33 8.78
CA LEU A 208 10.35 12.49 7.36
C LEU A 208 10.72 13.94 7.06
N LYS A 209 11.68 14.12 6.16
CA LYS A 209 11.94 15.42 5.55
C LYS A 209 11.01 15.67 4.37
N TYR A 210 10.84 14.66 3.53
CA TYR A 210 9.97 14.69 2.36
C TYR A 210 9.67 13.28 1.86
N ARG A 211 8.68 13.18 0.98
CA ARG A 211 8.38 11.99 0.21
C ARG A 211 8.14 12.33 -1.26
N ILE A 212 8.43 11.36 -2.13
CA ILE A 212 8.18 11.47 -3.56
C ILE A 212 7.16 10.39 -3.93
N THR A 213 6.04 10.79 -4.55
CA THR A 213 4.95 9.90 -4.91
C THR A 213 4.72 9.94 -6.42
N TRP A 214 4.62 8.77 -7.05
CA TRP A 214 4.18 8.63 -8.43
C TRP A 214 2.68 8.39 -8.43
N VAL A 215 1.94 9.32 -9.01
CA VAL A 215 0.49 9.30 -9.12
C VAL A 215 0.13 8.99 -10.56
N GLU A 216 -0.48 7.84 -10.79
CA GLU A 216 -0.83 7.37 -12.12
C GLU A 216 -1.90 8.29 -12.77
N LYS A 217 -1.72 8.60 -14.06
CA LYS A 217 -2.46 9.69 -14.73
C LYS A 217 -3.93 9.40 -15.02
N VAL A 218 -4.36 8.16 -15.19
CA VAL A 218 -5.74 7.81 -15.55
C VAL A 218 -6.61 7.76 -14.29
N THR A 219 -6.23 6.92 -13.33
CA THR A 219 -6.96 6.59 -12.11
C THR A 219 -6.63 7.53 -10.95
N LYS A 220 -5.55 8.32 -11.06
CA LYS A 220 -5.03 9.20 -10.00
C LYS A 220 -4.60 8.43 -8.74
N THR A 221 -4.31 7.14 -8.88
CA THR A 221 -3.85 6.30 -7.78
C THR A 221 -2.35 6.50 -7.57
N PRO A 222 -1.88 6.71 -6.32
CA PRO A 222 -0.45 6.58 -6.03
C PRO A 222 -0.01 5.14 -6.26
N VAL A 223 0.99 4.91 -7.11
CA VAL A 223 1.50 3.58 -7.48
C VAL A 223 2.89 3.29 -6.92
N ARG A 224 3.65 4.35 -6.59
CA ARG A 224 4.96 4.27 -5.95
C ARG A 224 5.14 5.43 -4.98
N GLU A 225 5.84 5.18 -3.89
CA GLU A 225 6.23 6.19 -2.92
C GLU A 225 7.66 5.94 -2.44
N GLU A 226 8.40 7.03 -2.21
CA GLU A 226 9.72 7.03 -1.60
C GLU A 226 9.72 8.01 -0.41
N GLN A 227 10.26 7.58 0.73
CA GLN A 227 10.30 8.37 1.96
C GLN A 227 11.74 8.64 2.37
N TYR A 228 12.02 9.90 2.70
CA TYR A 228 13.38 10.38 2.97
C TYR A 228 13.47 11.03 4.35
N ASP A 229 14.58 10.77 5.04
CA ASP A 229 14.91 11.40 6.31
C ASP A 229 15.55 12.80 6.14
N HIS A 230 15.87 13.44 7.27
CA HIS A 230 16.50 14.77 7.31
C HIS A 230 17.92 14.81 6.71
N ASP A 231 18.59 13.66 6.66
CA ASP A 231 19.90 13.46 6.03
C ASP A 231 19.79 13.21 4.50
N ASN A 232 18.56 13.20 3.95
CA ASN A 232 18.24 12.83 2.56
C ASN A 232 18.54 11.37 2.19
N ARG A 233 18.57 10.46 3.16
CA ARG A 233 18.64 9.02 2.89
C ARG A 233 17.25 8.46 2.63
N LEU A 234 17.16 7.51 1.70
CA LEU A 234 15.93 6.76 1.49
C LEU A 234 15.74 5.79 2.65
N ILE A 235 14.67 5.98 3.41
CA ILE A 235 14.40 5.11 4.56
C ILE A 235 13.39 4.04 4.19
N LYS A 236 12.41 4.39 3.35
CA LYS A 236 11.37 3.48 2.92
C LYS A 236 11.00 3.69 1.47
N HIS A 237 10.64 2.60 0.80
CA HIS A 237 9.86 2.67 -0.44
C HIS A 237 8.56 1.90 -0.28
N GLY A 238 7.53 2.37 -0.97
CA GLY A 238 6.25 1.72 -1.07
C GLY A 238 5.84 1.55 -2.54
N PHE A 239 5.17 0.44 -2.84
CA PHE A 239 4.51 0.21 -4.11
C PHE A 239 3.09 -0.20 -3.84
N SER A 240 2.19 0.26 -4.67
CA SER A 240 0.82 -0.23 -4.66
C SER A 240 0.34 -0.53 -6.04
N PHE A 241 -0.38 -1.64 -6.13
CA PHE A 241 -0.94 -2.14 -7.36
C PHE A 241 -2.42 -2.41 -7.15
N ASN A 242 -3.19 -2.23 -8.21
CA ASN A 242 -4.59 -2.60 -8.20
C ASN A 242 -4.96 -3.27 -9.53
N PRO A 243 -4.96 -4.62 -9.60
CA PRO A 243 -5.45 -5.35 -10.76
C PRO A 243 -6.98 -5.40 -10.82
N GLU A 244 -7.70 -5.01 -9.76
CA GLU A 244 -9.16 -5.13 -9.68
C GLU A 244 -9.90 -3.82 -9.99
N MET A 245 -9.18 -2.74 -10.39
CA MET A 245 -9.81 -1.49 -10.87
C MET A 245 -10.78 -1.69 -12.03
N PHE A 246 -10.82 -2.88 -12.63
CA PHE A 246 -11.48 -3.12 -13.90
C PHE A 246 -12.86 -3.80 -13.76
N ALA A 247 -13.21 -4.38 -12.61
CA ALA A 247 -14.40 -5.24 -12.50
C ALA A 247 -15.60 -4.66 -11.72
N GLY A 248 -15.53 -3.43 -11.19
CA GLY A 248 -16.57 -2.95 -10.25
C GLY A 248 -17.09 -1.53 -10.32
N GLY A 249 -16.52 -0.61 -11.11
CA GLY A 249 -17.02 0.77 -11.24
C GLY A 249 -17.15 1.50 -9.90
N PHE A 250 -16.12 2.25 -9.52
CA PHE A 250 -16.12 3.02 -8.28
C PHE A 250 -17.25 4.05 -8.28
N VAL A 251 -18.11 3.99 -7.27
CA VAL A 251 -18.99 5.11 -6.92
C VAL A 251 -18.26 5.86 -5.79
N ASN A 252 -17.88 7.11 -6.04
CA ASN A 252 -17.34 8.09 -5.06
C ASN A 252 -15.86 7.91 -4.62
N GLY A 253 -14.92 7.85 -5.57
CA GLY A 253 -13.54 8.36 -5.36
C GLY A 253 -12.60 7.57 -4.43
N GLY A 254 -12.88 6.31 -4.12
CA GLY A 254 -12.01 5.47 -3.29
C GLY A 254 -11.20 4.46 -4.11
N ASN A 255 -9.97 4.78 -4.50
CA ASN A 255 -9.06 3.79 -5.09
C ASN A 255 -8.53 2.84 -3.99
N SER A 256 -9.12 1.66 -3.84
CA SER A 256 -8.61 0.65 -2.91
C SER A 256 -7.39 -0.04 -3.51
N ARG A 257 -6.20 0.22 -2.97
CA ARG A 257 -5.00 -0.58 -3.27
C ARG A 257 -5.33 -2.03 -2.90
N THR A 258 -5.37 -2.95 -3.86
CA THR A 258 -5.57 -4.38 -3.55
C THR A 258 -4.25 -5.08 -3.27
N GLN A 259 -3.13 -4.46 -3.62
CA GLN A 259 -1.81 -4.97 -3.27
C GLN A 259 -0.90 -3.83 -2.87
N TYR A 260 -0.04 -4.07 -1.88
CA TYR A 260 1.02 -3.16 -1.51
C TYR A 260 2.28 -3.87 -1.07
N MET A 261 3.42 -3.21 -1.28
CA MET A 261 4.70 -3.58 -0.70
C MET A 261 5.27 -2.36 -0.01
N MET A 262 5.92 -2.57 1.14
CA MET A 262 6.72 -1.55 1.80
C MET A 262 8.06 -2.16 2.19
N TYR A 263 9.15 -1.46 1.91
CA TYR A 263 10.50 -1.85 2.26
C TYR A 263 11.10 -0.78 3.17
N ASP A 264 11.63 -1.17 4.31
CA ASP A 264 12.48 -0.37 5.17
C ASP A 264 13.95 -0.73 4.96
N TYR A 265 14.69 0.24 4.42
CA TYR A 265 16.08 0.08 4.02
C TYR A 265 17.02 -0.11 5.20
N ARG A 266 16.80 0.64 6.27
CA ARG A 266 17.67 0.63 7.45
C ARG A 266 17.64 -0.70 8.19
N ARG A 267 16.55 -1.45 8.08
CA ARG A 267 16.35 -2.73 8.78
C ARG A 267 16.30 -3.93 7.86
N HIS A 268 16.43 -3.74 6.55
CA HIS A 268 16.15 -4.76 5.53
C HIS A 268 14.82 -5.46 5.75
N PHE A 269 13.81 -4.67 6.15
CA PHE A 269 12.54 -5.20 6.59
C PHE A 269 11.46 -4.92 5.56
N ARG A 270 10.70 -5.96 5.21
CA ARG A 270 9.73 -5.90 4.12
C ARG A 270 8.38 -6.40 4.58
N SER A 271 7.33 -5.70 4.16
CA SER A 271 5.98 -6.25 4.13
C SER A 271 5.46 -6.28 2.72
N TRP A 272 4.66 -7.29 2.49
CA TRP A 272 3.80 -7.40 1.32
C TRP A 272 2.40 -7.71 1.82
N GLY A 273 1.41 -7.05 1.25
CA GLY A 273 0.00 -7.24 1.57
C GLY A 273 -0.82 -7.33 0.31
N THR A 274 -1.82 -8.21 0.35
CA THR A 274 -2.87 -8.30 -0.66
C THR A 274 -4.22 -8.26 0.05
N TYR A 275 -5.16 -7.53 -0.52
CA TYR A 275 -6.56 -7.56 -0.19
C TYR A 275 -7.24 -8.46 -1.21
N ASP A 276 -7.77 -9.59 -0.76
CA ASP A 276 -8.55 -10.52 -1.58
C ASP A 276 -10.04 -10.31 -1.34
N ARG A 277 -10.86 -10.57 -2.37
CA ARG A 277 -12.33 -10.60 -2.26
C ARG A 277 -12.91 -9.31 -1.63
N THR A 278 -12.48 -8.18 -2.17
CA THR A 278 -12.88 -6.86 -1.66
C THR A 278 -14.31 -6.53 -2.11
N ASP A 279 -15.26 -6.55 -1.18
CA ASP A 279 -16.61 -6.01 -1.41
C ASP A 279 -16.61 -4.50 -1.14
N MET A 280 -16.99 -3.69 -2.12
CA MET A 280 -17.02 -2.23 -2.00
C MET A 280 -18.42 -1.63 -2.21
N GLY A 281 -18.62 -0.42 -1.68
CA GLY A 281 -19.80 0.40 -1.92
C GLY A 281 -21.05 -0.04 -1.13
N PRO A 282 -22.26 0.40 -1.54
CA PRO A 282 -23.51 0.20 -0.78
C PRO A 282 -23.89 -1.26 -0.51
N LYS A 283 -23.24 -2.21 -1.19
CA LYS A 283 -23.45 -3.65 -1.01
C LYS A 283 -22.72 -4.19 0.22
N ALA A 284 -21.62 -3.57 0.62
CA ALA A 284 -20.88 -3.89 1.85
C ALA A 284 -21.54 -3.21 3.06
N LYS A 285 -22.81 -3.57 3.36
CA LYS A 285 -23.51 -3.04 4.55
C LYS A 285 -22.91 -3.65 5.81
N VAL A 286 -21.88 -3.01 6.36
CA VAL A 286 -21.35 -3.32 7.69
C VAL A 286 -22.16 -2.55 8.72
N PRO A 287 -22.78 -3.21 9.70
CA PRO A 287 -23.52 -2.52 10.75
C PRO A 287 -22.63 -1.53 11.52
N GLU A 288 -23.19 -0.36 11.81
CA GLU A 288 -22.49 0.75 12.47
C GLU A 288 -21.93 0.35 13.85
N ASP A 289 -22.66 -0.48 14.59
CA ASP A 289 -22.24 -0.98 15.91
C ASP A 289 -20.98 -1.86 15.86
N TRP A 290 -20.55 -2.31 14.68
CA TRP A 290 -19.33 -3.11 14.53
C TRP A 290 -18.05 -2.32 14.77
N TYR A 291 -18.11 -1.00 14.62
CA TYR A 291 -16.98 -0.10 14.83
C TYR A 291 -16.91 0.41 16.28
N SER A 292 -17.32 -0.43 17.24
CA SER A 292 -17.36 -0.11 18.67
C SER A 292 -16.45 -1.03 19.50
N PRO A 293 -15.94 -0.57 20.65
CA PRO A 293 -15.18 -1.41 21.58
C PRO A 293 -15.97 -2.63 22.07
N GLU A 294 -17.28 -2.49 22.25
CA GLU A 294 -18.19 -3.54 22.71
C GLU A 294 -18.26 -4.69 21.69
N HIS A 295 -18.15 -4.37 20.39
CA HIS A 295 -18.17 -5.38 19.34
C HIS A 295 -16.95 -6.30 19.39
N LEU A 296 -15.80 -5.83 19.89
CA LEU A 296 -14.54 -6.58 19.90
C LEU A 296 -14.56 -7.84 20.78
N PHE A 297 -15.49 -7.97 21.72
CA PHE A 297 -15.59 -9.14 22.61
C PHE A 297 -16.13 -10.41 21.93
N ARG A 298 -16.57 -10.32 20.67
CA ARG A 298 -17.13 -11.47 19.95
C ARG A 298 -16.06 -12.47 19.55
N GLU A 299 -16.44 -13.74 19.53
CA GLU A 299 -15.57 -14.81 19.03
C GLU A 299 -15.73 -14.95 17.51
N TYR A 300 -14.70 -14.56 16.76
CA TYR A 300 -14.73 -14.63 15.29
C TYR A 300 -14.10 -15.91 14.71
N PHE A 301 -13.38 -16.71 15.50
CA PHE A 301 -12.37 -17.66 14.99
C PHE A 301 -12.64 -19.14 15.28
N TRP A 302 -13.72 -19.69 14.72
CA TRP A 302 -14.11 -21.09 14.93
C TRP A 302 -13.38 -22.16 14.08
N LYS A 303 -12.61 -21.78 13.04
CA LYS A 303 -12.00 -22.73 12.09
C LYS A 303 -10.49 -22.59 12.01
N LYS A 304 -9.74 -23.69 12.14
CA LYS A 304 -8.28 -23.67 11.91
C LYS A 304 -8.01 -23.39 10.43
N VAL A 305 -7.21 -22.38 10.14
CA VAL A 305 -6.72 -22.11 8.79
C VAL A 305 -5.32 -22.70 8.69
N LYS A 306 -5.10 -23.54 7.67
CA LYS A 306 -3.76 -24.02 7.32
C LYS A 306 -3.15 -22.99 6.37
N ILE A 307 -2.13 -22.28 6.82
CA ILE A 307 -1.37 -21.36 5.97
C ILE A 307 -0.01 -21.99 5.67
N PRO A 308 0.39 -22.04 4.39
CA PRO A 308 1.73 -22.49 4.04
C PRO A 308 2.77 -21.58 4.69
N LEU A 309 3.71 -22.20 5.40
CA LEU A 309 4.89 -21.49 5.89
C LEU A 309 5.78 -21.18 4.70
N MET A 310 6.18 -19.91 4.58
CA MET A 310 7.17 -19.48 3.60
C MET A 310 8.53 -20.08 3.96
N LYS A 311 9.14 -20.85 3.06
CA LYS A 311 10.38 -21.61 3.35
C LYS A 311 11.63 -20.96 2.80
N SER A 312 11.52 -20.11 1.79
CA SER A 312 12.65 -19.50 1.11
C SER A 312 12.39 -18.05 0.70
N VAL A 313 13.47 -17.29 0.48
CA VAL A 313 13.41 -15.91 -0.03
C VAL A 313 12.73 -15.86 -1.40
N LYS A 314 12.91 -16.90 -2.22
CA LYS A 314 12.33 -17.02 -3.56
C LYS A 314 10.80 -17.06 -3.57
N GLU A 315 10.18 -17.37 -2.44
CA GLU A 315 8.72 -17.33 -2.30
C GLU A 315 8.20 -15.90 -2.08
N PHE A 316 9.06 -14.96 -1.70
CA PHE A 316 8.70 -13.53 -1.59
C PHE A 316 8.95 -12.81 -2.90
N CYS A 317 8.27 -11.69 -3.11
CA CYS A 317 8.61 -10.81 -4.23
C CYS A 317 10.02 -10.23 -4.07
N PRO A 318 10.77 -10.05 -5.16
CA PRO A 318 12.05 -9.34 -5.11
C PRO A 318 11.86 -7.89 -4.62
N PRO A 319 12.91 -7.24 -4.10
CA PRO A 319 12.88 -5.81 -3.84
C PRO A 319 12.52 -5.06 -5.12
N ALA A 320 11.80 -3.97 -4.98
CA ALA A 320 11.41 -3.17 -6.13
C ALA A 320 12.57 -2.31 -6.67
N GLU A 321 12.41 -1.84 -7.91
CA GLU A 321 13.42 -1.04 -8.60
C GLU A 321 13.68 0.30 -7.92
N LEU A 322 14.90 0.79 -8.03
CA LEU A 322 15.33 2.05 -7.41
C LEU A 322 15.23 3.25 -8.35
N TYR A 323 15.44 3.02 -9.65
CA TYR A 323 15.48 4.06 -10.69
C TYR A 323 16.38 5.25 -10.36
N ARG A 324 17.61 5.04 -9.85
CA ARG A 324 18.49 6.09 -9.28
C ARG A 324 18.68 7.32 -10.17
N ALA A 325 18.70 7.12 -11.49
CA ALA A 325 18.88 8.19 -12.46
C ALA A 325 17.69 9.16 -12.57
N LYS A 326 16.50 8.77 -12.09
CA LYS A 326 15.30 9.62 -12.16
C LYS A 326 15.30 10.67 -11.05
N PHE A 327 14.91 11.90 -11.39
CA PHE A 327 14.78 13.02 -10.45
C PHE A 327 16.02 13.30 -9.55
N PRO A 328 17.25 13.31 -10.09
CA PRO A 328 18.48 13.37 -9.27
C PRO A 328 18.57 14.64 -8.43
N ARG A 329 17.95 15.74 -8.87
CA ARG A 329 17.89 17.02 -8.12
C ARG A 329 17.16 16.90 -6.78
N TYR A 330 16.14 16.06 -6.69
CA TYR A 330 15.35 15.84 -5.48
C TYR A 330 15.85 14.66 -4.66
N ARG A 331 16.74 13.86 -5.25
CA ARG A 331 17.46 12.78 -4.59
C ARG A 331 18.90 13.20 -4.27
N LYS A 332 19.18 14.50 -4.12
CA LYS A 332 20.55 15.00 -3.90
C LYS A 332 21.09 14.46 -2.57
N GLY A 333 22.24 13.78 -2.62
CA GLY A 333 22.75 12.93 -1.53
C GLY A 333 22.59 11.42 -1.78
N ALA A 334 21.88 11.03 -2.84
CA ALA A 334 21.59 9.64 -3.19
C ALA A 334 22.72 8.84 -3.85
N SER A 335 23.95 9.35 -3.91
CA SER A 335 25.10 8.46 -4.13
C SER A 335 25.20 7.41 -3.01
N ASP A 336 24.75 7.76 -1.79
CA ASP A 336 24.87 6.97 -0.57
C ASP A 336 23.54 6.75 0.18
N TRP A 337 22.39 7.01 -0.46
CA TRP A 337 21.05 6.84 0.13
C TRP A 337 20.68 5.40 0.52
N ILE A 338 21.42 4.41 0.01
CA ILE A 338 21.38 3.00 0.37
C ILE A 338 22.83 2.59 0.60
N SER A 339 23.13 1.92 1.71
CA SER A 339 24.50 1.53 2.05
C SER A 339 25.05 0.56 0.99
N LYS A 340 26.38 0.42 0.88
CA LYS A 340 26.98 -0.55 -0.07
C LYS A 340 26.54 -1.98 0.29
N GLU A 341 26.39 -2.25 1.57
CA GLU A 341 25.91 -3.50 2.14
C GLU A 341 24.46 -3.78 1.75
N ASP A 342 23.59 -2.78 1.85
CA ASP A 342 22.17 -2.87 1.46
C ASP A 342 22.01 -3.06 -0.05
N MET A 343 22.82 -2.34 -0.83
CA MET A 343 22.87 -2.52 -2.28
C MET A 343 23.29 -3.95 -2.64
N ALA A 344 24.37 -4.45 -2.04
CA ALA A 344 24.84 -5.82 -2.27
C ALA A 344 23.78 -6.86 -1.87
N TYR A 345 23.08 -6.64 -0.77
CA TYR A 345 21.97 -7.49 -0.33
C TYR A 345 20.83 -7.53 -1.36
N MET A 346 20.40 -6.38 -1.88
CA MET A 346 19.35 -6.35 -2.91
C MET A 346 19.79 -7.03 -4.21
N ILE A 347 21.03 -6.78 -4.66
CA ILE A 347 21.61 -7.44 -5.83
C ILE A 347 21.62 -8.96 -5.64
N ASN A 348 22.02 -9.45 -4.47
CA ASN A 348 22.01 -10.88 -4.18
C ASN A 348 20.59 -11.46 -4.22
N ILE A 349 19.59 -10.76 -3.67
CA ILE A 349 18.20 -11.20 -3.78
C ILE A 349 17.76 -11.25 -5.25
N TRP A 350 18.02 -10.21 -6.05
CA TRP A 350 17.71 -10.24 -7.47
C TRP A 350 18.42 -11.41 -8.19
N LYS A 351 19.68 -11.69 -7.88
CA LYS A 351 20.38 -12.86 -8.42
C LYS A 351 19.74 -14.19 -7.99
N GLU A 352 19.27 -14.30 -6.75
CA GLU A 352 18.51 -15.48 -6.28
C GLU A 352 17.17 -15.66 -7.01
N HIS A 353 16.53 -14.54 -7.38
CA HIS A 353 15.36 -14.50 -8.27
C HIS A 353 15.71 -14.68 -9.75
N GLY A 354 16.98 -14.84 -10.08
CA GLY A 354 17.51 -15.14 -11.40
C GLY A 354 17.49 -13.97 -12.39
N PHE A 355 17.56 -12.74 -11.89
CA PHE A 355 17.85 -11.56 -12.70
C PHE A 355 19.32 -11.58 -13.14
N THR A 356 19.56 -11.22 -14.40
CA THR A 356 20.89 -11.03 -14.99
C THR A 356 21.53 -9.72 -14.54
N ASP A 357 22.85 -9.59 -14.70
CA ASP A 357 23.54 -8.34 -14.35
C ASP A 357 23.05 -7.15 -15.22
N GLU A 358 22.65 -7.40 -16.49
CA GLU A 358 22.05 -6.39 -17.38
C GLU A 358 20.67 -5.92 -16.87
N GLU A 359 19.83 -6.85 -16.40
CA GLU A 359 18.53 -6.53 -15.81
C GLU A 359 18.66 -5.77 -14.49
N ILE A 360 19.59 -6.19 -13.64
CA ILE A 360 19.87 -5.54 -12.37
C ILE A 360 20.36 -4.11 -12.61
N ASP A 361 21.26 -3.89 -13.56
CA ASP A 361 21.73 -2.54 -13.90
C ASP A 361 20.58 -1.66 -14.41
N ALA A 362 19.70 -2.19 -15.27
CA ALA A 362 18.52 -1.47 -15.74
C ALA A 362 17.52 -1.12 -14.62
N MET A 363 17.36 -1.98 -13.61
CA MET A 363 16.51 -1.75 -12.43
C MET A 363 17.12 -0.72 -11.45
N MET A 364 18.45 -0.68 -11.34
CA MET A 364 19.14 0.23 -10.44
C MET A 364 19.33 1.62 -11.05
N ASN A 365 19.87 1.67 -12.26
CA ASN A 365 20.42 2.86 -12.88
C ASN A 365 19.63 3.30 -14.12
N GLY A 366 18.84 2.41 -14.71
CA GLY A 366 18.02 2.70 -15.89
C GLY A 366 16.59 3.14 -15.60
N ASP A 367 15.77 3.09 -16.65
CA ASP A 367 14.33 3.34 -16.64
C ASP A 367 13.50 2.06 -16.41
N GLY A 368 14.14 0.96 -15.97
CA GLY A 368 13.49 -0.35 -15.82
C GLY A 368 13.35 -1.14 -17.13
N VAL A 369 14.09 -0.73 -18.16
CA VAL A 369 13.98 -1.27 -19.52
C VAL A 369 15.37 -1.63 -20.05
N ILE A 370 15.47 -2.81 -20.67
CA ILE A 370 16.62 -3.21 -21.48
C ILE A 370 16.33 -2.87 -22.94
N ARG A 371 17.27 -2.20 -23.60
CA ARG A 371 17.15 -1.85 -25.02
C ARG A 371 17.88 -2.89 -25.88
N LYS A 372 17.14 -3.78 -26.55
CA LYS A 372 17.71 -4.72 -27.53
C LYS A 372 17.16 -4.43 -28.92
N GLY A 373 18.04 -4.16 -29.88
CA GLY A 373 17.66 -3.85 -31.27
C GLY A 373 16.75 -2.62 -31.40
N GLY A 374 16.96 -1.60 -30.57
CA GLY A 374 16.15 -0.37 -30.55
C GLY A 374 14.77 -0.50 -29.90
N LYS A 375 14.35 -1.70 -29.48
CA LYS A 375 13.11 -1.90 -28.73
C LYS A 375 13.37 -1.81 -27.23
N ALA A 376 12.53 -1.02 -26.55
CA ALA A 376 12.40 -1.03 -25.11
C ALA A 376 11.77 -2.37 -24.67
N ILE A 377 12.54 -3.20 -23.99
CA ILE A 377 12.07 -4.44 -23.38
C ILE A 377 12.04 -4.21 -21.87
N PRO A 378 10.87 -4.06 -21.24
CA PRO A 378 10.80 -4.00 -19.79
C PRO A 378 11.52 -5.21 -19.20
N VAL A 379 12.25 -5.02 -18.09
CA VAL A 379 12.86 -6.14 -17.36
C VAL A 379 11.72 -7.09 -16.92
N ARG A 380 11.45 -8.13 -17.72
CA ARG A 380 10.41 -9.13 -17.50
C ARG A 380 11.05 -10.50 -17.49
N ARG A 381 10.84 -11.26 -16.41
CA ARG A 381 11.07 -12.69 -16.44
C ARG A 381 9.78 -13.41 -16.90
N ASN A 382 9.82 -14.00 -18.08
CA ASN A 382 8.98 -15.16 -18.40
C ASN A 382 9.50 -16.33 -17.54
N VAL A 383 9.14 -16.38 -16.26
CA VAL A 383 9.31 -17.62 -15.49
C VAL A 383 8.31 -18.61 -16.09
N ARG A 384 8.76 -19.50 -16.98
CA ARG A 384 7.89 -20.61 -17.41
C ARG A 384 7.51 -21.39 -16.13
N PRO A 385 6.23 -21.72 -15.91
CA PRO A 385 5.84 -22.48 -14.73
C PRO A 385 6.60 -23.81 -14.75
N ALA A 386 7.30 -24.12 -13.66
CA ALA A 386 7.67 -25.50 -13.39
C ALA A 386 6.36 -26.29 -13.30
N HIS A 387 6.12 -27.22 -14.23
CA HIS A 387 4.96 -28.10 -14.18
C HIS A 387 5.03 -28.94 -12.91
N ILE A 388 4.30 -28.52 -11.87
CA ILE A 388 4.03 -29.39 -10.73
C ILE A 388 2.86 -30.29 -11.14
N HIS A 389 3.18 -31.54 -11.47
CA HIS A 389 2.20 -32.59 -11.72
C HIS A 389 1.44 -32.92 -10.42
N GLY A 390 0.39 -32.18 -10.11
CA GLY A 390 -0.57 -32.50 -9.06
C GLY A 390 -1.98 -32.45 -9.63
N LYS A 391 -2.70 -33.57 -9.63
CA LYS A 391 -4.10 -33.62 -10.05
C LYS A 391 -4.95 -32.72 -9.14
N PRO A 392 -5.85 -31.87 -9.68
CA PRO A 392 -6.75 -31.07 -8.86
C PRO A 392 -7.65 -31.97 -8.01
N LEU A 393 -7.78 -31.63 -6.72
CA LEU A 393 -8.71 -32.32 -5.81
C LEU A 393 -10.14 -31.83 -6.09
N PRO A 394 -11.13 -32.73 -6.18
CA PRO A 394 -12.52 -32.34 -6.39
C PRO A 394 -13.09 -31.74 -5.10
N VAL A 395 -13.47 -30.46 -5.13
CA VAL A 395 -14.22 -29.81 -4.05
C VAL A 395 -15.70 -29.87 -4.42
N LYS A 396 -16.49 -30.66 -3.69
CA LYS A 396 -17.96 -30.59 -3.72
C LYS A 396 -18.42 -29.58 -2.67
N PHE A 397 -19.19 -28.58 -3.09
CA PHE A 397 -19.92 -27.70 -2.16
C PHE A 397 -21.16 -28.44 -1.62
N PRO A 398 -21.46 -28.38 -0.32
CA PRO A 398 -22.75 -28.79 0.18
C PRO A 398 -23.78 -27.71 -0.17
N THR A 399 -24.82 -28.10 -0.90
CA THR A 399 -26.08 -27.37 -0.99
C THR A 399 -26.86 -27.59 0.30
N GLY A 400 -27.17 -26.51 1.02
CA GLY A 400 -27.99 -26.51 2.22
C GLY A 400 -28.26 -25.09 2.65
#